data_AF-A0A1J8R8V4-F1
#
_entry.id   AF-A0A1J8R8V4-F1
#
_cell.length_a   1.000
_cell.length_b   1.000
_cell.length_c   1.000
_cell.angle_alpha   90.00
_cell.angle_beta   90.00
_cell.angle_gamma   90.00
#
_symmetry.space_group_name_H-M   'P 1'
#
loop_
_entity.id
_entity.type
_entity.pdbx_description
1 polymer ?
#
loop_
_entity_poly.entity_id
_entity_poly.type
_entity_poly.pdbx_seq_one_letter_code
_entity_poly.pdbx_strand_id
1 'polypeptide(L)'
;MLLRSPPSVLHPVFNAANLPPLPAINSESILTQIFTHRSFYGRPNHVFEDLPHDPSPDNEKYEHLGDTVLGLVVTSLLLEMYPHLRVGPSTKIRALIVGNSTLADISRMYGLPARLHLHPAQAITLRASVNIQADVFEAYVGGLYIEQDLAGVQPWLKALFGPYTTEAYKRVREQHRLPPVPPPTHIAPDFMLSSPPPSPPQPRLTATAPTTIGHLALFNQQLQKANRIVEWIYADGTGEGTKTTPIWIVKCEVDGEVYGRGQGGTKKAARNEAAKEGLKKMGIEV
;
A
#
# COMPACT_ATOMS: atom_id res chain seq x y z
N MET A 1 23.51 -25.74 -7.03
CA MET A 1 22.10 -25.41 -6.75
C MET A 1 22.04 -23.92 -6.47
N LEU A 2 21.72 -23.11 -7.48
CA LEU A 2 21.70 -21.64 -7.36
C LEU A 2 20.53 -21.27 -6.45
N LEU A 3 20.83 -20.76 -5.26
CA LEU A 3 19.86 -20.16 -4.35
C LEU A 3 19.17 -19.02 -5.11
N ARG A 4 17.89 -19.21 -5.46
CA ARG A 4 17.04 -18.11 -5.94
C ARG A 4 16.99 -17.05 -4.83
N SER A 5 17.47 -15.85 -5.13
CA SER A 5 17.33 -14.68 -4.25
C SER A 5 15.85 -14.48 -3.87
N PRO A 6 15.55 -14.09 -2.62
CA PRO A 6 14.16 -13.86 -2.21
C PRO A 6 13.50 -12.78 -3.09
N PRO A 7 12.25 -12.99 -3.51
CA PRO A 7 11.62 -12.15 -4.53
C PRO A 7 10.97 -10.91 -3.90
N SER A 8 11.72 -9.95 -3.34
CA SER A 8 11.03 -8.77 -2.77
C SER A 8 11.85 -7.51 -2.53
N VAL A 9 13.14 -7.62 -2.19
CA VAL A 9 13.91 -6.43 -1.82
C VAL A 9 14.08 -5.51 -3.02
N LEU A 10 13.79 -4.23 -2.83
CA LEU A 10 14.17 -3.18 -3.77
C LEU A 10 15.66 -2.89 -3.57
N HIS A 11 16.45 -3.10 -4.62
CA HIS A 11 17.83 -2.65 -4.68
C HIS A 11 17.93 -1.51 -5.71
N PRO A 12 17.42 -0.31 -5.39
CA PRO A 12 17.83 0.86 -6.17
C PRO A 12 19.36 0.91 -6.17
N VAL A 13 19.93 1.37 -7.29
CA VAL A 13 21.39 1.51 -7.42
C VAL A 13 21.86 2.59 -6.44
N PHE A 14 22.15 2.18 -5.20
CA PHE A 14 22.87 2.94 -4.21
C PHE A 14 24.32 2.47 -4.21
N ASN A 15 25.22 3.39 -4.47
CA ASN A 15 26.56 3.35 -3.95
C ASN A 15 26.47 3.79 -2.48
N ALA A 16 27.11 3.07 -1.55
CA ALA A 16 27.09 3.38 -0.11
C ALA A 16 27.51 4.83 0.23
N ALA A 17 28.10 5.54 -0.72
CA ALA A 17 28.43 6.97 -0.64
C ALA A 17 27.21 7.92 -0.72
N ASN A 18 26.02 7.45 -1.12
CA ASN A 18 24.85 8.30 -1.40
C ASN A 18 23.68 8.10 -0.41
N LEU A 19 23.88 7.35 0.69
CA LEU A 19 22.87 7.28 1.75
C LEU A 19 22.81 8.65 2.46
N PRO A 20 21.64 9.30 2.59
CA PRO A 20 21.57 10.55 3.32
C PRO A 20 21.99 10.32 4.79
N PRO A 21 22.64 11.30 5.44
CA PRO A 21 23.08 11.14 6.81
C PRO A 21 21.88 10.88 7.73
N LEU A 22 22.05 9.95 8.67
CA LEU A 22 21.03 9.64 9.68
C LEU A 22 20.83 10.86 10.59
N PRO A 23 19.63 11.46 10.67
CA PRO A 23 19.37 12.59 11.56
C PRO A 23 19.60 12.20 13.01
N ALA A 24 20.27 13.06 13.78
CA ALA A 24 20.51 12.81 15.20
C ALA A 24 19.23 13.02 16.01
N ILE A 25 19.06 12.20 17.05
CA ILE A 25 18.06 12.39 18.12
C ILE A 25 18.86 12.76 19.37
N ASN A 26 18.55 13.90 19.99
CA ASN A 26 19.30 14.43 21.12
C ASN A 26 18.80 13.88 22.47
N SER A 27 17.54 13.49 22.54
CA SER A 27 16.93 12.92 23.74
C SER A 27 17.41 11.48 23.98
N GLU A 28 18.17 11.30 25.07
CA GLU A 28 18.69 9.99 25.49
C GLU A 28 17.56 9.01 25.85
N SER A 29 16.45 9.49 26.42
CA SER A 29 15.30 8.65 26.76
C SER A 29 14.61 8.10 25.50
N ILE A 30 14.43 8.95 24.48
CA ILE A 30 13.89 8.54 23.17
C ILE A 30 14.83 7.51 22.53
N LEU A 31 16.14 7.80 22.47
CA LEU A 31 17.13 6.88 21.92
C LEU A 31 17.12 5.53 22.64
N THR A 32 17.13 5.54 23.96
CA THR A 32 17.11 4.30 24.77
C THR A 32 15.88 3.47 24.45
N GLN A 33 14.72 4.09 24.36
CA GLN A 33 13.47 3.39 24.07
C GLN A 33 13.41 2.89 22.62
N ILE A 34 13.85 3.66 21.60
CA ILE A 34 13.94 3.21 20.19
C ILE A 34 14.71 1.89 20.08
N PHE A 35 15.82 1.78 20.79
CA PHE A 35 16.70 0.62 20.70
C PHE A 35 16.36 -0.47 21.71
N THR A 36 15.30 -0.33 22.51
CA THR A 36 14.87 -1.37 23.45
C THR A 36 13.73 -2.17 22.86
N HIS A 37 14.01 -3.42 22.50
CA HIS A 37 12.98 -4.35 22.07
C HIS A 37 12.31 -4.99 23.30
N ARG A 38 11.00 -5.26 23.22
CA ARG A 38 10.17 -5.83 24.31
C ARG A 38 10.77 -7.08 24.99
N SER A 39 11.57 -7.86 24.27
CA SER A 39 12.24 -9.05 24.85
C SER A 39 13.18 -8.68 25.99
N PHE A 40 13.77 -7.49 25.96
CA PHE A 40 14.79 -7.06 26.92
C PHE A 40 14.27 -7.11 28.36
N TYR A 41 13.02 -6.66 28.56
CA TYR A 41 12.32 -6.73 29.85
C TYR A 41 11.32 -7.88 29.94
N GLY A 42 11.15 -8.68 28.89
CA GLY A 42 10.19 -9.80 28.87
C GLY A 42 8.73 -9.36 28.91
N ARG A 43 8.40 -8.26 28.23
CA ARG A 43 7.07 -7.64 28.33
C ARG A 43 5.94 -8.54 27.80
N PRO A 44 4.82 -8.68 28.53
CA PRO A 44 3.68 -9.47 28.08
C PRO A 44 2.94 -8.81 26.92
N ASN A 45 2.43 -9.62 25.99
CA ASN A 45 1.72 -9.19 24.78
C ASN A 45 0.19 -9.14 24.92
N HIS A 46 -0.35 -9.51 26.08
CA HIS A 46 -1.80 -9.61 26.33
C HIS A 46 -2.33 -8.47 27.21
N VAL A 47 -1.44 -7.57 27.64
CA VAL A 47 -1.81 -6.40 28.43
C VAL A 47 -2.38 -5.34 27.48
N PHE A 48 -3.53 -4.77 27.85
CA PHE A 48 -4.21 -3.77 27.02
C PHE A 48 -3.58 -2.37 27.16
N GLU A 49 -3.20 -1.99 28.38
CA GLU A 49 -2.65 -0.67 28.71
C GLU A 49 -1.43 -0.80 29.64
N ASP A 50 -0.44 0.04 29.39
CA ASP A 50 0.72 0.15 30.28
C ASP A 50 0.37 0.90 31.55
N LEU A 51 1.12 0.60 32.61
CA LEU A 51 1.04 1.39 33.83
C LEU A 51 1.60 2.81 33.57
N PRO A 52 1.05 3.87 34.21
CA PRO A 52 1.50 5.25 34.03
C PRO A 52 2.99 5.54 34.36
N HIS A 53 3.73 4.54 34.84
CA HIS A 53 5.16 4.59 35.19
C HIS A 53 5.85 3.26 34.81
N ASP A 54 5.51 2.70 33.65
CA ASP A 54 6.10 1.45 33.18
C ASP A 54 7.64 1.53 33.18
N PRO A 55 8.33 0.73 34.02
CA PRO A 55 9.79 0.73 34.08
C PRO A 55 10.43 0.04 32.87
N SER A 56 9.61 -0.53 31.97
CA SER A 56 10.03 -1.32 30.81
C SER A 56 9.55 -0.76 29.45
N PRO A 57 9.89 0.51 29.12
CA PRO A 57 9.54 1.06 27.83
C PRO A 57 10.26 0.30 26.71
N ASP A 58 9.51 -0.08 25.68
CA ASP A 58 10.05 -0.64 24.44
C ASP A 58 9.71 0.25 23.25
N ASN A 59 10.20 -0.17 22.09
CA ASN A 59 10.11 0.55 20.85
C ASN A 59 8.75 0.45 20.13
N GLU A 60 7.79 -0.39 20.56
CA GLU A 60 6.56 -0.69 19.80
C GLU A 60 5.70 0.59 19.57
N LYS A 61 5.68 1.51 20.55
CA LYS A 61 4.96 2.80 20.38
C LYS A 61 5.59 3.69 19.31
N TYR A 62 6.92 3.73 19.25
CA TYR A 62 7.62 4.50 18.22
C TYR A 62 7.58 3.80 16.86
N GLU A 63 7.65 2.47 16.83
CA GLU A 63 7.46 1.66 15.62
C GLU A 63 6.12 1.99 14.96
N HIS A 64 5.03 1.89 15.72
CA HIS A 64 3.68 2.18 15.22
C HIS A 64 3.53 3.61 14.68
N LEU A 65 4.07 4.59 15.40
CA LEU A 65 4.09 5.98 14.92
C LEU A 65 4.94 6.14 13.66
N GLY A 66 6.10 5.49 13.63
CA GLY A 66 7.04 5.48 12.52
C GLY A 66 6.46 4.92 11.24
N ASP A 67 5.76 3.77 11.29
CA ASP A 67 5.05 3.19 10.14
C ASP A 67 4.05 4.19 9.55
N THR A 68 3.28 4.87 10.42
CA THR A 68 2.33 5.90 9.99
C THR A 68 3.02 7.06 9.27
N VAL A 69 4.12 7.57 9.84
CA VAL A 69 4.92 8.65 9.24
C VAL A 69 5.54 8.23 7.91
N LEU A 70 6.09 7.02 7.83
CA LEU A 70 6.63 6.44 6.60
C LEU A 70 5.57 6.34 5.51
N GLY A 71 4.40 5.78 5.86
CA GLY A 71 3.25 5.65 4.96
C GLY A 71 2.82 7.00 4.41
N LEU A 72 2.75 8.03 5.26
CA LEU A 72 2.43 9.41 4.86
C LEU A 72 3.47 9.96 3.88
N VAL A 73 4.75 9.97 4.28
CA VAL A 73 5.81 10.60 3.49
C VAL A 73 5.99 9.91 2.13
N VAL A 74 5.96 8.57 2.08
CA VAL A 74 6.07 7.83 0.81
C VAL A 74 4.85 8.08 -0.07
N THR A 75 3.64 8.17 0.50
CA THR A 75 2.44 8.52 -0.28
C THR A 75 2.54 9.92 -0.86
N SER A 76 3.00 10.91 -0.08
CA SER A 76 3.24 12.27 -0.55
C SER A 76 4.31 12.31 -1.65
N LEU A 77 5.41 11.59 -1.48
CA LEU A 77 6.48 11.50 -2.48
C LEU A 77 5.99 10.90 -3.81
N LEU A 78 5.11 9.89 -3.76
CA LEU A 78 4.49 9.31 -4.96
C LEU A 78 3.58 10.31 -5.68
N LEU A 79 2.82 11.13 -4.94
CA LEU A 79 1.98 12.18 -5.51
C LEU A 79 2.81 13.28 -6.19
N GLU A 80 3.93 13.66 -5.57
CA GLU A 80 4.86 14.66 -6.11
C GLU A 80 5.57 14.15 -7.37
N MET A 81 6.09 12.93 -7.35
CA MET A 81 6.88 12.37 -8.46
C MET A 81 6.00 11.86 -9.62
N TYR A 82 4.81 11.37 -9.32
CA TYR A 82 3.91 10.73 -10.30
C TYR A 82 2.46 11.20 -10.12
N PRO A 83 2.14 12.48 -10.39
CA PRO A 83 0.84 13.09 -10.07
C PRO A 83 -0.37 12.45 -10.78
N HIS A 84 -0.14 11.68 -11.84
CA HIS A 84 -1.19 10.98 -12.59
C HIS A 84 -1.30 9.48 -12.24
N LEU A 85 -0.57 9.03 -11.21
CA LEU A 85 -0.60 7.64 -10.76
C LEU A 85 -1.94 7.33 -10.09
N ARG A 86 -2.63 6.29 -10.57
CA ARG A 86 -3.87 5.82 -9.94
C ARG A 86 -3.60 5.18 -8.58
N VAL A 87 -4.59 5.24 -7.69
CA VAL A 87 -4.51 4.72 -6.32
C VAL A 87 -4.04 3.26 -6.27
N GLY A 88 -4.60 2.37 -7.11
CA GLY A 88 -4.24 0.94 -7.09
C GLY A 88 -2.73 0.69 -7.27
N PRO A 89 -2.12 1.12 -8.39
CA PRO A 89 -0.67 1.08 -8.56
C PRO A 89 0.11 1.84 -7.47
N SER A 90 -0.38 2.99 -7.01
CA SER A 90 0.24 3.77 -5.93
C SER A 90 0.39 2.98 -4.63
N THR A 91 -0.69 2.33 -4.17
CA THR A 91 -0.66 1.46 -2.99
C THR A 91 0.33 0.30 -3.17
N LYS A 92 0.39 -0.29 -4.37
CA LYS A 92 1.32 -1.39 -4.66
C LYS A 92 2.78 -0.94 -4.63
N ILE A 93 3.06 0.25 -5.17
CA ILE A 93 4.40 0.85 -5.15
C ILE A 93 4.78 1.19 -3.71
N ARG A 94 3.90 1.85 -2.95
CA ARG A 94 4.11 2.15 -1.52
C ARG A 94 4.46 0.90 -0.73
N ALA A 95 3.70 -0.18 -0.89
CA ALA A 95 3.93 -1.45 -0.18
C ALA A 95 5.30 -2.09 -0.48
N LEU A 96 5.87 -1.86 -1.67
CA LEU A 96 7.24 -2.31 -1.97
C LEU A 96 8.31 -1.45 -1.26
N ILE A 97 8.04 -0.15 -1.12
CA ILE A 97 8.98 0.82 -0.52
C ILE A 97 9.03 0.64 1.01
N VAL A 98 7.87 0.59 1.67
CA VAL A 98 7.77 0.47 3.13
C VAL A 98 7.60 -0.98 3.62
N GLY A 99 7.86 -1.96 2.75
CA GLY A 99 7.79 -3.37 3.17
C GLY A 99 9.00 -3.77 4.02
N ASN A 100 8.80 -4.68 4.98
CA ASN A 100 9.81 -5.11 5.96
C ASN A 100 11.16 -5.49 5.32
N SER A 101 11.14 -6.16 4.16
CA SER A 101 12.39 -6.51 3.47
C SER A 101 13.21 -5.27 3.09
N THR A 102 12.55 -4.22 2.56
CA THR A 102 13.20 -2.97 2.17
C THR A 102 13.66 -2.17 3.40
N LEU A 103 12.79 -2.05 4.42
CA LEU A 103 13.13 -1.30 5.64
C LEU A 103 14.24 -1.99 6.44
N ALA A 104 14.27 -3.32 6.51
CA ALA A 104 15.35 -4.07 7.13
C ALA A 104 16.70 -3.85 6.42
N ASP A 105 16.71 -3.82 5.08
CA ASP A 105 17.91 -3.49 4.31
C ASP A 105 18.42 -2.09 4.64
N ILE A 106 17.53 -1.09 4.67
CA ILE A 106 17.86 0.29 5.04
C ILE A 106 18.41 0.36 6.48
N SER A 107 17.73 -0.30 7.41
CA SER A 107 18.13 -0.40 8.82
C SER A 107 19.55 -0.93 8.98
N ARG A 108 19.89 -1.99 8.22
CA ARG A 108 21.24 -2.57 8.21
C ARG A 108 22.27 -1.62 7.61
N MET A 109 21.93 -0.87 6.56
CA MET A 109 22.83 0.15 5.98
C MET A 109 23.19 1.25 6.99
N TYR A 110 22.25 1.63 7.86
CA TYR A 110 22.50 2.58 8.96
C TYR A 110 23.10 1.93 10.21
N GLY A 111 23.26 0.61 10.26
CA GLY A 111 23.79 -0.10 11.44
C GLY A 111 22.86 -0.11 12.66
N LEU A 112 21.57 0.19 12.50
CA LEU A 112 20.61 0.27 13.62
C LEU A 112 20.46 -1.05 14.40
N PRO A 113 20.41 -2.24 13.77
CA PRO A 113 20.20 -3.49 14.51
C PRO A 113 21.31 -3.81 15.51
N ALA A 114 22.53 -3.31 15.30
CA ALA A 114 23.65 -3.51 16.21
C ALA A 114 23.44 -2.78 17.56
N ARG A 115 22.60 -1.74 17.57
CA ARG A 115 22.32 -0.90 18.74
C ARG A 115 21.19 -1.46 19.62
N LEU A 116 20.47 -2.49 19.17
CA LEU A 116 19.33 -3.06 19.88
C LEU A 116 19.73 -3.71 21.21
N HIS A 117 19.05 -3.30 22.28
CA HIS A 117 18.96 -3.99 23.56
C HIS A 117 17.95 -5.13 23.46
N LEU A 118 18.44 -6.35 23.67
CA LEU A 118 17.70 -7.60 23.49
C LEU A 118 17.98 -8.53 24.67
N HIS A 119 17.08 -9.46 24.94
CA HIS A 119 17.36 -10.51 25.91
C HIS A 119 18.59 -11.32 25.45
N PRO A 120 19.62 -11.54 26.29
CA PRO A 120 20.87 -12.18 25.87
C PRO A 120 20.67 -13.53 25.17
N ALA A 121 19.76 -14.36 25.69
CA ALA A 121 19.46 -15.68 25.11
C ALA A 121 18.84 -15.64 23.70
N GLN A 122 18.23 -14.53 23.30
CA GLN A 122 17.54 -14.37 22.02
C GLN A 122 18.24 -13.38 21.09
N ALA A 123 19.29 -12.70 21.56
CA ALA A 123 19.88 -11.55 20.90
C ALA A 123 20.39 -11.85 19.48
N ILE A 124 20.99 -13.02 19.24
CA ILE A 124 21.51 -13.40 17.92
C ILE A 124 20.35 -13.55 16.92
N THR A 125 19.34 -14.35 17.28
CA THR A 125 18.18 -14.64 16.43
C THR A 125 17.35 -13.40 16.17
N LEU A 126 17.04 -12.63 17.21
CA LEU A 126 16.20 -11.43 17.09
C LEU A 126 16.90 -10.34 16.28
N ARG A 127 18.20 -10.12 16.49
CA ARG A 127 18.97 -9.13 15.71
C ARG A 127 19.06 -9.48 14.23
N ALA A 128 19.02 -10.76 13.87
CA ALA A 128 18.99 -11.24 12.50
C ALA A 128 17.58 -11.23 11.86
N SER A 129 16.52 -11.00 12.64
CA SER A 129 15.13 -11.02 12.17
C SER A 129 14.84 -9.83 11.25
N VAL A 130 14.34 -10.10 10.04
CA VAL A 130 13.94 -9.06 9.08
C VAL A 130 12.86 -8.15 9.65
N ASN A 131 11.91 -8.69 10.43
CA ASN A 131 10.87 -7.87 11.05
C ASN A 131 11.50 -6.91 12.06
N ILE A 132 12.26 -7.42 13.04
CA ILE A 132 12.87 -6.57 14.09
C ILE A 132 13.82 -5.52 13.50
N GLN A 133 14.50 -5.84 12.40
CA GLN A 133 15.32 -4.87 11.68
C GLN A 133 14.49 -3.78 11.01
N ALA A 134 13.32 -4.09 10.46
CA ALA A 134 12.38 -3.10 9.96
C ALA A 134 11.79 -2.29 11.13
N ASP A 135 11.30 -2.95 12.16
CA ASP A 135 10.66 -2.36 13.34
C ASP A 135 11.58 -1.32 14.01
N VAL A 136 12.89 -1.58 14.14
CA VAL A 136 13.84 -0.60 14.71
C VAL A 136 14.05 0.61 13.80
N PHE A 137 13.94 0.47 12.47
CA PHE A 137 13.99 1.60 11.56
C PHE A 137 12.72 2.45 11.68
N GLU A 138 11.56 1.82 11.75
CA GLU A 138 10.27 2.50 12.00
C GLU A 138 10.30 3.22 13.35
N ALA A 139 10.76 2.55 14.40
CA ALA A 139 10.93 3.16 15.71
C ALA A 139 11.86 4.37 15.68
N TYR A 140 12.96 4.30 14.92
CA TYR A 140 13.84 5.46 14.75
C TYR A 140 13.12 6.66 14.11
N VAL A 141 12.32 6.40 13.08
CA VAL A 141 11.49 7.42 12.43
C VAL A 141 10.46 7.99 13.41
N GLY A 142 9.80 7.14 14.20
CA GLY A 142 8.83 7.55 15.20
C GLY A 142 9.43 8.43 16.29
N GLY A 143 10.59 8.06 16.82
CA GLY A 143 11.27 8.88 17.82
C GLY A 143 11.82 10.19 17.26
N LEU A 144 12.28 10.20 16.00
CA LEU A 144 12.67 11.44 15.31
C LEU A 144 11.47 12.37 15.12
N TYR A 145 10.31 11.84 14.77
CA TYR A 145 9.07 12.61 14.66
C TYR A 145 8.64 13.20 16.01
N ILE A 146 8.81 12.45 17.11
CA ILE A 146 8.50 12.97 18.45
C ILE A 146 9.40 14.14 18.84
N GLU A 147 10.68 14.09 18.47
CA GLU A 147 11.62 15.18 18.80
C GLU A 147 11.54 16.37 17.83
N GLN A 148 11.33 16.13 16.53
CA GLN A 148 11.55 17.12 15.47
C GLN A 148 10.35 17.34 14.55
N ASP A 149 9.19 16.75 14.87
CA ASP A 149 7.97 16.79 14.07
C ASP A 149 8.14 16.34 12.61
N LEU A 150 7.09 16.53 11.79
CA LEU A 150 7.13 16.12 10.39
C LEU A 150 8.14 16.94 9.57
N ALA A 151 8.34 18.22 9.89
CA ALA A 151 9.23 19.11 9.15
C ALA A 151 10.71 18.72 9.32
N GLY A 152 11.10 18.19 10.48
CA GLY A 152 12.44 17.64 10.71
C GLY A 152 12.68 16.30 10.01
N VAL A 153 11.67 15.42 9.97
CA VAL A 153 11.79 14.05 9.45
C VAL A 153 11.67 13.98 7.93
N GLN A 154 10.73 14.76 7.35
CA GLN A 154 10.31 14.62 5.96
C GLN A 154 11.45 14.84 4.94
N PRO A 155 12.35 15.84 5.07
CA PRO A 155 13.42 16.05 4.09
C PRO A 155 14.36 14.85 3.99
N TRP A 156 14.74 14.26 5.13
CA TRP A 156 15.58 13.07 5.18
C TRP A 156 14.89 11.87 4.53
N LEU A 157 13.64 11.60 4.89
CA LEU A 157 12.87 10.49 4.32
C LEU A 157 12.65 10.65 2.81
N LYS A 158 12.36 11.87 2.32
CA LYS A 158 12.24 12.12 0.88
C LYS A 158 13.54 11.86 0.13
N ALA A 159 14.67 12.33 0.68
CA ALA A 159 15.98 12.08 0.10
C ALA A 159 16.32 10.58 0.07
N LEU A 160 15.98 9.86 1.14
CA LEU A 160 16.19 8.42 1.26
C LEU A 160 15.31 7.63 0.29
N PHE A 161 14.01 7.91 0.23
CA PHE A 161 13.05 7.11 -0.54
C PHE A 161 12.90 7.52 -2.01
N GLY A 162 13.44 8.65 -2.46
CA GLY A 162 13.39 9.04 -3.88
C GLY A 162 13.87 7.95 -4.85
N PRO A 163 15.07 7.37 -4.64
CA PRO A 163 15.57 6.27 -5.46
C PRO A 163 14.70 5.00 -5.36
N TYR A 164 14.24 4.63 -4.16
CA TYR A 164 13.33 3.50 -3.97
C TYR A 164 12.00 3.69 -4.70
N THR A 165 11.47 4.90 -4.70
CA THR A 165 10.22 5.26 -5.39
C THR A 165 10.37 5.10 -6.89
N THR A 166 11.50 5.54 -7.45
CA THR A 166 11.82 5.36 -8.87
C THR A 166 11.90 3.89 -9.25
N GLU A 167 12.58 3.09 -8.45
CA GLU A 167 12.77 1.66 -8.74
C GLU A 167 11.47 0.86 -8.59
N ALA A 168 10.72 1.10 -7.51
CA ALA A 168 9.43 0.48 -7.27
C ALA A 168 8.42 0.83 -8.37
N TYR A 169 8.41 2.08 -8.83
CA TYR A 169 7.58 2.53 -9.95
C TYR A 169 7.89 1.77 -11.23
N LYS A 170 9.17 1.65 -11.62
CA LYS A 170 9.59 0.86 -12.79
C LYS A 170 9.14 -0.59 -12.69
N ARG A 171 9.42 -1.23 -11.55
CA ARG A 171 9.05 -2.63 -11.30
C ARG A 171 7.54 -2.87 -11.41
N VAL A 172 6.72 -1.96 -10.88
CA VAL A 172 5.26 -2.08 -10.98
C VAL A 172 4.79 -1.84 -12.42
N ARG A 173 5.37 -0.89 -13.16
CA ARG A 173 5.06 -0.70 -14.59
C ARG A 173 5.35 -1.92 -15.44
N GLU A 174 6.49 -2.58 -15.21
CA GLU A 174 6.85 -3.82 -15.88
C GLU A 174 5.85 -4.94 -15.61
N GLN A 175 5.37 -5.08 -14.36
CA GLN A 175 4.32 -6.02 -14.01
C GLN A 175 2.99 -5.72 -14.72
N HIS A 176 2.73 -4.45 -15.04
CA HIS A 176 1.59 -4.02 -15.85
C HIS A 176 1.86 -4.08 -17.37
N ARG A 177 3.04 -4.55 -17.80
CA ARG A 177 3.47 -4.64 -19.21
C ARG A 177 3.39 -3.31 -19.96
N LEU A 178 3.68 -2.22 -19.26
CA LEU A 178 3.75 -0.89 -19.86
C LEU A 178 5.11 -0.67 -20.55
N PRO A 179 5.18 0.19 -21.58
CA PRO A 179 6.45 0.55 -22.20
C PRO A 179 7.39 1.21 -21.18
N PRO A 180 8.72 1.13 -21.40
CA PRO A 180 9.72 1.75 -20.53
C PRO A 180 9.43 3.24 -20.37
N VAL A 181 9.79 3.78 -19.20
CA VAL A 181 9.59 5.20 -18.89
C VAL A 181 10.37 6.01 -19.93
N PRO A 182 9.75 6.94 -20.69
CA PRO A 182 10.48 7.82 -21.58
C PRO A 182 11.51 8.63 -20.77
N PRO A 183 12.67 8.99 -21.35
CA PRO A 183 13.66 9.81 -20.66
C PRO A 183 13.03 11.11 -20.14
N PRO A 184 13.51 11.68 -19.02
CA PRO A 184 12.92 12.88 -18.45
C PRO A 184 13.04 14.05 -19.44
N THR A 185 11.96 14.30 -20.19
CA THR A 185 11.75 15.58 -20.83
C THR A 185 11.43 16.56 -19.71
N HIS A 186 12.24 17.61 -19.57
CA HIS A 186 11.96 18.73 -18.67
C HIS A 186 10.53 19.23 -18.90
N ILE A 187 9.61 18.87 -18.01
CA ILE A 187 8.31 19.52 -17.91
C ILE A 187 8.53 20.58 -16.83
N ALA A 188 8.61 21.84 -17.25
CA ALA A 188 8.56 22.96 -16.34
C ALA A 188 7.27 22.85 -15.51
N PRO A 189 7.27 23.24 -14.22
CA PRO A 189 6.05 23.26 -13.44
C PRO A 189 5.16 24.39 -13.96
N ASP A 190 4.24 24.07 -14.87
CA ASP A 190 3.14 24.96 -15.24
C ASP A 190 2.11 24.99 -14.10
N PHE A 191 2.53 25.56 -12.96
CA PHE A 191 1.61 26.17 -12.01
C PHE A 191 1.42 27.63 -12.42
N MET A 192 0.76 27.84 -13.55
CA MET A 192 0.15 29.13 -13.87
C MET A 192 -1.35 28.88 -13.97
N LEU A 193 -2.12 29.65 -13.21
CA LEU A 193 -3.58 29.72 -13.28
C LEU A 193 -3.99 30.06 -14.72
N SER A 194 -4.18 29.06 -15.58
CA SER A 194 -4.95 29.25 -16.80
C SER A 194 -6.42 29.04 -16.47
N SER A 195 -7.22 30.04 -16.79
CA SER A 195 -8.68 30.07 -16.77
C SER A 195 -9.33 28.71 -17.13
N PRO A 196 -10.50 28.37 -16.58
CA PRO A 196 -11.18 27.14 -16.98
C PRO A 196 -11.39 27.14 -18.51
N PRO A 197 -11.06 26.06 -19.21
CA PRO A 197 -11.35 25.97 -20.64
C PRO A 197 -12.87 26.05 -20.84
N PRO A 198 -13.37 26.63 -21.94
CA PRO A 198 -14.79 26.64 -22.24
C PRO A 198 -15.30 25.19 -22.27
N SER A 199 -16.50 24.98 -21.74
CA SER A 199 -17.18 23.69 -21.70
C SER A 199 -17.07 22.99 -23.06
N PRO A 200 -16.67 21.71 -23.12
CA PRO A 200 -16.59 20.99 -24.38
C PRO A 200 -17.98 21.00 -25.04
N PRO A 201 -18.08 21.19 -26.37
CA PRO A 201 -19.34 21.06 -27.06
C PRO A 201 -19.89 19.65 -26.80
N GLN A 202 -21.16 19.58 -26.39
CA GLN A 202 -21.84 18.31 -26.16
C GLN A 202 -21.64 17.40 -27.38
N PRO A 203 -21.20 16.14 -27.20
CA PRO A 203 -20.97 15.26 -28.32
C PRO A 203 -22.29 15.00 -29.03
N ARG A 204 -22.39 15.53 -30.25
CA ARG A 204 -23.41 15.15 -31.22
C ARG A 204 -23.16 13.68 -31.55
N LEU A 205 -24.08 12.81 -31.14
CA LEU A 205 -24.01 11.38 -31.37
C LEU A 205 -23.85 11.11 -32.87
N THR A 206 -22.62 10.80 -33.27
CA THR A 206 -22.32 10.16 -34.55
C THR A 206 -21.88 8.74 -34.24
N ALA A 207 -22.54 7.80 -34.91
CA ALA A 207 -22.48 6.39 -34.63
C ALA A 207 -21.12 5.77 -34.99
N THR A 208 -20.92 4.56 -34.45
CA THR A 208 -20.01 3.46 -34.88
C THR A 208 -18.60 3.37 -34.26
N ALA A 209 -18.47 2.55 -33.19
CA ALA A 209 -17.83 1.22 -33.21
C ALA A 209 -17.80 0.60 -31.78
N PRO A 210 -18.00 -0.72 -31.60
CA PRO A 210 -18.32 -1.31 -30.30
C PRO A 210 -17.07 -1.80 -29.55
N THR A 211 -16.72 -1.16 -28.43
CA THR A 211 -16.00 -1.85 -27.35
C THR A 211 -17.02 -2.60 -26.50
N THR A 212 -16.94 -3.91 -26.46
CA THR A 212 -17.81 -4.78 -25.66
C THR A 212 -17.64 -4.46 -24.17
N ILE A 213 -18.49 -3.58 -23.64
CA ILE A 213 -18.55 -3.29 -22.21
C ILE A 213 -19.06 -4.56 -21.52
N GLY A 214 -18.27 -5.14 -20.63
CA GLY A 214 -18.71 -6.32 -19.87
C GLY A 214 -19.95 -6.02 -19.02
N HIS A 215 -20.84 -7.01 -18.86
CA HIS A 215 -22.15 -6.83 -18.21
C HIS A 215 -22.06 -6.18 -16.83
N LEU A 216 -21.06 -6.55 -16.01
CA LEU A 216 -20.86 -5.95 -14.69
C LEU A 216 -20.56 -4.45 -14.75
N ALA A 217 -19.76 -4.00 -15.72
CA ALA A 217 -19.42 -2.61 -15.87
C ALA A 217 -20.61 -1.78 -16.38
N LEU A 218 -21.36 -2.33 -17.35
CA LEU A 218 -22.56 -1.69 -17.87
C LEU A 218 -23.65 -1.57 -16.80
N PHE A 219 -23.87 -2.63 -16.01
CA PHE A 219 -24.85 -2.64 -14.92
C PHE A 219 -24.53 -1.60 -13.85
N ASN A 220 -23.28 -1.57 -13.36
CA ASN A 220 -22.86 -0.60 -12.36
C ASN A 220 -22.96 0.84 -12.88
N GLN A 221 -22.63 1.08 -14.16
CA GLN A 221 -22.76 2.39 -14.79
C GLN A 221 -24.22 2.86 -14.82
N GLN A 222 -25.18 1.96 -15.10
CA GLN A 222 -26.60 2.32 -15.15
C GLN A 222 -27.17 2.61 -13.77
N LEU A 223 -26.78 1.82 -12.77
CA LEU A 223 -27.18 2.07 -11.38
C LEU A 223 -26.60 3.40 -10.86
N GLN A 224 -25.35 3.71 -11.19
CA GLN A 224 -24.74 4.99 -10.83
C GLN A 224 -25.47 6.18 -11.49
N LYS A 225 -25.85 6.06 -12.77
CA LYS A 225 -26.66 7.09 -13.46
C LYS A 225 -28.04 7.28 -12.83
N ALA A 226 -28.64 6.19 -12.35
CA ALA A 226 -29.93 6.21 -11.67
C ALA A 226 -29.84 6.57 -10.17
N ASN A 227 -28.62 6.81 -9.65
CA ASN A 227 -28.35 7.02 -8.23
C ASN A 227 -28.87 5.90 -7.31
N ARG A 228 -28.75 4.65 -7.76
CA ARG A 228 -29.20 3.44 -7.06
C ARG A 228 -28.01 2.63 -6.56
N ILE A 229 -28.16 2.02 -5.38
CA ILE A 229 -27.10 1.23 -4.73
C ILE A 229 -27.36 -0.26 -4.95
N VAL A 230 -26.32 -1.00 -5.34
CA VAL A 230 -26.39 -2.47 -5.43
C VAL A 230 -25.66 -3.12 -4.27
N GLU A 231 -26.34 -4.07 -3.64
CA GLU A 231 -25.78 -5.00 -2.67
C GLU A 231 -25.55 -6.38 -3.30
N TRP A 232 -24.41 -6.98 -2.98
CA TRP A 232 -24.01 -8.30 -3.51
C TRP A 232 -24.00 -9.31 -2.38
N ILE A 233 -25.02 -10.17 -2.34
CA ILE A 233 -25.21 -11.17 -1.29
C ILE A 233 -24.69 -12.50 -1.80
N TYR A 234 -23.69 -13.06 -1.13
CA TYR A 234 -23.12 -14.38 -1.46
C TYR A 234 -23.77 -15.46 -0.60
N ALA A 235 -24.07 -16.62 -1.19
CA ALA A 235 -24.60 -17.75 -0.42
C ALA A 235 -23.47 -18.48 0.32
N ASP A 236 -23.67 -18.73 1.61
CA ASP A 236 -22.78 -19.54 2.43
C ASP A 236 -22.96 -21.03 2.11
N GLY A 237 -22.04 -21.60 1.33
CA GLY A 237 -21.89 -23.06 1.21
C GLY A 237 -22.45 -23.70 -0.07
N THR A 238 -21.53 -24.23 -0.86
CA THR A 238 -21.68 -25.37 -1.79
C THR A 238 -22.90 -25.36 -2.74
N GLY A 239 -22.78 -24.64 -3.86
CA GLY A 239 -23.28 -25.23 -5.10
C GLY A 239 -22.52 -26.54 -5.35
N GLU A 240 -23.18 -27.54 -5.94
CA GLU A 240 -22.68 -28.91 -6.19
C GLU A 240 -21.39 -28.94 -7.05
N GLY A 241 -20.29 -28.48 -6.48
CA GLY A 241 -18.95 -28.50 -7.04
C GLY A 241 -18.11 -29.55 -6.32
N THR A 242 -17.34 -30.32 -7.08
CA THR A 242 -16.33 -31.22 -6.51
C THR A 242 -15.33 -30.42 -5.67
N LYS A 243 -14.70 -31.06 -4.67
CA LYS A 243 -13.75 -30.47 -3.70
C LYS A 243 -12.65 -29.57 -4.32
N THR A 244 -12.41 -29.64 -5.63
CA THR A 244 -11.37 -28.92 -6.39
C THR A 244 -11.86 -27.69 -7.15
N THR A 245 -13.17 -27.46 -7.33
CA THR A 245 -13.69 -26.30 -8.09
C THR A 245 -14.79 -25.57 -7.31
N PRO A 246 -14.46 -24.49 -6.58
CA PRO A 246 -15.46 -23.71 -5.84
C PRO A 246 -16.40 -22.99 -6.81
N ILE A 247 -17.70 -23.24 -6.69
CA ILE A 247 -18.75 -22.50 -7.39
C ILE A 247 -19.20 -21.36 -6.47
N TRP A 248 -19.03 -20.13 -6.93
CA TRP A 248 -19.52 -18.94 -6.24
C TRP A 248 -20.93 -18.64 -6.71
N ILE A 249 -21.87 -18.52 -5.78
CA ILE A 249 -23.25 -18.10 -6.07
C ILE A 249 -23.46 -16.72 -5.42
N VAL A 250 -23.97 -15.77 -6.21
CA VAL A 250 -24.22 -14.39 -5.78
C VAL A 250 -25.61 -13.94 -6.24
N LYS A 251 -26.23 -13.11 -5.42
CA LYS A 251 -27.47 -12.40 -5.69
C LYS A 251 -27.17 -10.90 -5.69
N CYS A 252 -27.64 -10.17 -6.69
CA CYS A 252 -27.62 -8.71 -6.68
C CYS A 252 -28.98 -8.16 -6.25
N GLU A 253 -28.94 -7.25 -5.28
CA GLU A 253 -30.09 -6.57 -4.71
C GLU A 253 -29.94 -5.07 -4.94
N VAL A 254 -30.98 -4.42 -5.46
CA VAL A 254 -30.99 -2.97 -5.71
C VAL A 254 -32.27 -2.43 -5.09
N ASP A 255 -32.14 -1.54 -4.11
CA ASP A 255 -33.25 -0.96 -3.32
C ASP A 255 -34.17 -2.02 -2.67
N GLY A 256 -33.59 -3.09 -2.13
CA GLY A 256 -34.35 -4.18 -1.47
C GLY A 256 -34.97 -5.20 -2.43
N GLU A 257 -34.84 -5.00 -3.74
CA GLU A 257 -35.35 -5.93 -4.75
C GLU A 257 -34.24 -6.75 -5.40
N VAL A 258 -34.53 -8.01 -5.71
CA VAL A 258 -33.58 -8.90 -6.40
C VAL A 258 -33.52 -8.57 -7.87
N TYR A 259 -32.36 -8.14 -8.37
CA TYR A 259 -32.17 -7.78 -9.78
C TYR A 259 -31.60 -8.93 -10.61
N GLY A 260 -30.89 -9.86 -9.99
CA GLY A 260 -30.28 -10.98 -10.70
C GLY A 260 -29.54 -11.93 -9.78
N ARG A 261 -29.34 -13.16 -10.26
CA ARG A 261 -28.56 -14.20 -9.60
C ARG A 261 -27.50 -14.69 -10.56
N GLY A 262 -26.36 -15.10 -10.04
CA GLY A 262 -25.23 -15.48 -10.86
C GLY A 262 -24.35 -16.50 -10.18
N GLN A 263 -23.80 -17.40 -10.98
CA GLN A 263 -22.87 -18.41 -10.53
C GLN A 263 -21.60 -18.44 -11.37
N GLY A 264 -20.48 -18.84 -10.79
CA GLY A 264 -19.25 -19.03 -11.57
C GLY A 264 -18.07 -19.52 -10.74
N GLY A 265 -17.02 -19.98 -11.42
CA GLY A 265 -15.79 -20.45 -10.78
C GLY A 265 -14.98 -19.36 -10.06
N THR A 266 -15.36 -18.08 -10.21
CA THR A 266 -14.79 -16.95 -9.46
C THR A 266 -15.89 -15.99 -9.03
N LYS A 267 -15.66 -15.25 -7.93
CA LYS A 267 -16.56 -14.15 -7.50
C LYS A 267 -16.82 -13.10 -8.59
N LYS A 268 -15.87 -12.89 -9.52
CA LYS A 268 -16.01 -11.94 -10.62
C LYS A 268 -16.93 -12.49 -11.72
N ALA A 269 -16.78 -13.76 -12.07
CA ALA A 269 -17.65 -14.44 -13.03
C ALA A 269 -19.11 -14.51 -12.53
N ALA A 270 -19.31 -14.90 -11.26
CA ALA A 270 -20.63 -14.94 -10.64
C ALA A 270 -21.32 -13.58 -10.66
N ARG A 271 -20.59 -12.50 -10.34
CA ARG A 271 -21.13 -11.12 -10.41
C ARG A 271 -21.44 -10.67 -11.82
N ASN A 272 -20.62 -11.05 -12.80
CA ASN A 272 -20.88 -10.71 -14.20
C ASN A 272 -22.15 -11.38 -14.74
N GLU A 273 -22.44 -12.61 -14.29
CA GLU A 273 -23.67 -13.31 -14.66
C GLU A 273 -24.90 -12.69 -13.99
N ALA A 274 -24.83 -12.40 -12.68
CA ALA A 274 -25.89 -11.70 -11.97
C ALA A 274 -26.16 -10.28 -12.54
N ALA A 275 -25.12 -9.57 -12.98
CA ALA A 275 -25.25 -8.28 -13.65
C ALA A 275 -25.92 -8.39 -15.03
N LYS A 276 -25.73 -9.51 -15.74
CA LYS A 276 -26.40 -9.78 -17.02
C LYS A 276 -27.91 -9.91 -16.83
N GLU A 277 -28.34 -10.66 -15.82
CA GLU A 277 -29.76 -10.74 -15.45
C GLU A 277 -30.30 -9.38 -15.00
N GLY A 278 -29.53 -8.65 -14.20
CA GLY A 278 -29.89 -7.30 -13.75
C GLY A 278 -30.11 -6.32 -14.89
N LEU A 279 -29.26 -6.33 -15.92
CA LEU A 279 -29.43 -5.50 -17.11
C LEU A 279 -30.69 -5.86 -17.90
N LYS A 280 -30.99 -7.15 -18.06
CA LYS A 280 -32.26 -7.60 -18.68
C LYS A 280 -33.47 -7.11 -17.89
N LYS A 281 -33.43 -7.17 -16.55
CA LYS A 281 -34.49 -6.66 -15.69
C LYS A 281 -34.67 -5.14 -15.82
N MET A 282 -33.60 -4.41 -16.15
CA MET A 282 -33.62 -2.98 -16.44
C MET A 282 -34.02 -2.65 -17.90
N GLY A 283 -34.39 -3.66 -18.71
CA GLY A 283 -34.78 -3.47 -20.11
C GLY A 283 -33.60 -3.19 -21.06
N ILE A 284 -32.38 -3.54 -20.66
CA ILE A 284 -31.16 -3.34 -21.45
C ILE A 284 -30.73 -4.70 -22.00
N GLU A 285 -30.78 -4.86 -23.33
CA GLU A 285 -30.28 -6.06 -24.00
C GLU A 285 -28.74 -6.08 -24.00
N VAL A 286 -28.18 -7.25 -23.65
CA VAL A 286 -26.74 -7.54 -23.49
C VAL A 286 -26.41 -8.96 -23.94
#